data_AF-A0A950NQI4-F1
#
_entry.id   AF-A0A950NQI4-F1
#
_cell.length_a   1.000
_cell.length_b   1.000
_cell.length_c   1.000
_cell.angle_alpha   90.00
_cell.angle_beta   90.00
_cell.angle_gamma   90.00
#
_symmetry.space_group_name_H-M   'P 1'
#
loop_
_entity.id
_entity.type
_entity.pdbx_description
1 polymer ?
#
loop_
_entity_poly.entity_id
_entity_poly.type
_entity_poly.pdbx_seq_one_letter_code
_entity_poly.pdbx_strand_id
1 'polypeptide(L)' 'FDAWVAAATLSGLVEQWPPGGDALGAAVAQLRWYAWDVAEPVTGWSLHLAVEDPRRDRAWAVAATDAR' A
#
# COMPACT_ATOMS: atom_id res chain seq x y z
N PHE A 1 -7.59 10.68 2.40
CA PHE A 1 -8.65 9.99 1.65
C PHE A 1 -8.05 8.84 0.86
N ASP A 2 -7.07 9.11 -0.02
CA ASP A 2 -6.49 8.10 -0.93
C ASP A 2 -5.70 6.98 -0.22
N ALA A 3 -5.01 7.28 0.88
CA ALA A 3 -4.32 6.26 1.68
C ALA A 3 -5.29 5.22 2.28
N TRP A 4 -6.52 5.63 2.63
CA TRP A 4 -7.53 4.73 3.19
C TRP A 4 -8.09 3.80 2.12
N VAL A 5 -8.32 4.33 0.92
CA VAL A 5 -8.71 3.54 -0.27
C VAL A 5 -7.61 2.53 -0.59
N ALA A 6 -6.34 2.97 -0.68
CA ALA A 6 -5.22 2.08 -0.95
C ALA A 6 -5.10 0.95 0.08
N ALA A 7 -5.20 1.28 1.38
CA ALA A 7 -5.18 0.28 2.44
C ALA A 7 -6.35 -0.71 2.34
N ALA A 8 -7.57 -0.25 2.03
CA ALA A 8 -8.73 -1.11 1.86
C ALA A 8 -8.59 -2.01 0.62
N THR A 9 -8.06 -1.50 -0.48
CA THR A 9 -7.79 -2.29 -1.70
C THR A 9 -6.73 -3.36 -1.44
N LEU A 10 -5.59 -3.00 -0.84
CA LEU A 10 -4.49 -3.93 -0.56
C LEU A 10 -4.89 -5.01 0.46
N SER A 11 -5.73 -4.68 1.44
CA SER A 11 -6.21 -5.63 2.45
C SER A 11 -7.42 -6.46 2.00
N GLY A 12 -8.00 -6.16 0.83
CA GLY A 12 -9.20 -6.83 0.31
C GLY A 12 -10.51 -6.43 1.02
N LEU A 13 -10.52 -5.28 1.71
CA LEU A 13 -11.70 -4.72 2.39
C LEU A 13 -12.45 -3.67 1.56
N VAL A 14 -12.06 -3.44 0.31
CA VAL A 14 -12.67 -2.42 -0.57
C VAL A 14 -14.18 -2.64 -0.77
N GLU A 15 -14.65 -3.88 -0.77
CA GLU A 15 -16.07 -4.23 -0.91
C GLU A 15 -16.91 -3.87 0.33
N GLN A 16 -16.29 -3.55 1.47
CA GLN A 16 -16.95 -3.24 2.74
C GLN A 16 -16.95 -1.73 3.03
N TRP A 17 -16.99 -0.91 1.99
CA TRP A 17 -16.68 0.50 2.11
C TRP A 17 -17.72 1.30 2.93
N PRO A 18 -17.28 2.19 3.86
CA PRO A 18 -15.92 2.29 4.38
C PRO A 18 -15.67 1.23 5.46
N PRO A 19 -14.53 0.52 5.42
CA PRO A 19 -14.20 -0.41 6.50
C PRO A 19 -13.99 0.36 7.81
N GLY A 20 -14.39 -0.26 8.93
CA GLY A 20 -14.11 0.27 10.26
C GLY A 20 -12.60 0.37 10.52
N GLY A 21 -12.16 1.41 11.24
CA GLY A 21 -10.74 1.69 11.45
C GLY A 21 -9.95 0.55 12.09
N ASP A 22 -10.51 -0.07 13.14
CA ASP A 22 -9.86 -1.21 13.82
C ASP A 22 -9.73 -2.43 12.89
N ALA A 23 -10.77 -2.71 12.10
CA ALA A 23 -10.76 -3.79 11.13
C ALA A 23 -9.71 -3.55 10.02
N LEU A 24 -9.63 -2.32 9.51
CA LEU A 24 -8.63 -1.94 8.52
C LEU A 24 -7.22 -2.03 9.08
N GLY A 25 -6.99 -1.51 10.29
CA GLY A 25 -5.69 -1.57 10.96
C GLY A 25 -5.22 -3.01 11.19
N ALA A 26 -6.12 -3.87 11.67
CA ALA A 26 -5.83 -5.29 11.87
C ALA A 26 -5.51 -6.01 10.55
N ALA A 27 -6.16 -5.65 9.44
CA ALA A 27 -5.90 -6.24 8.13
C ALA A 27 -4.57 -5.75 7.53
N VAL A 28 -4.27 -4.45 7.63
CA VAL A 28 -3.00 -3.85 7.19
C VAL A 28 -1.81 -4.43 7.95
N ALA A 29 -1.97 -4.70 9.25
CA ALA A 29 -0.93 -5.31 10.09
C ALA A 29 -0.59 -6.76 9.72
N GLN A 30 -1.42 -7.43 8.91
CA GLN A 30 -1.17 -8.79 8.43
C GLN A 30 -0.38 -8.81 7.11
N LEU A 31 -0.24 -7.66 6.45
CA LEU A 31 0.56 -7.51 5.25
C LEU A 31 2.03 -7.32 5.62
N ARG A 32 2.93 -7.78 4.76
CA ARG A 32 4.36 -7.46 4.89
C ARG A 32 4.68 -6.26 4.01
N TRP A 33 5.39 -5.31 4.59
CA TRP A 33 5.69 -4.04 3.96
C TRP A 33 7.20 -3.92 3.74
N TYR A 34 7.56 -3.50 2.54
CA TYR A 34 8.93 -3.23 2.15
C TYR A 34 8.99 -1.85 1.50
N ALA A 35 9.99 -1.07 1.86
CA ALA A 35 10.33 0.15 1.14
C ALA A 35 11.66 -0.08 0.43
N TRP A 36 11.80 0.47 -0.78
CA TRP A 36 13.08 0.47 -1.49
C TRP A 36 13.41 1.86 -2.03
N ASP A 37 14.68 2.07 -2.30
CA ASP A 37 15.19 3.24 -3.01
C ASP A 37 15.59 2.83 -4.42
N VAL A 38 15.27 3.65 -5.42
CA VAL A 38 15.60 3.40 -6.84
C VAL A 38 16.97 3.96 -7.22
N ALA A 39 17.60 4.73 -6.33
CA ALA A 39 18.91 5.37 -6.52
C ALA A 39 19.02 6.27 -7.79
N GLU A 40 17.89 6.61 -8.41
CA GLU A 40 17.81 7.55 -9.53
C GLU A 40 17.57 8.98 -9.03
N PRO A 41 18.13 10.01 -9.70
CA PRO A 41 17.84 11.40 -9.36
C PRO A 41 16.35 11.70 -9.60
N VAL A 42 15.56 11.71 -8.53
CA VAL A 42 14.16 12.12 -8.58
C VAL A 42 14.05 13.64 -8.48
N THR A 43 13.33 14.25 -9.41
CA THR A 43 12.99 15.68 -9.36
C THR A 43 11.74 15.87 -8.49
N GLY A 44 11.87 15.71 -7.16
CA GLY A 44 10.74 15.86 -6.22
C GLY A 44 10.62 14.70 -5.24
N TRP A 45 9.39 14.37 -4.82
CA TRP A 45 9.14 13.24 -3.91
C TRP A 45 9.00 11.93 -4.68
N SER A 46 9.37 10.82 -4.04
CA SER A 46 9.06 9.47 -4.52
C SER A 46 8.67 8.54 -3.39
N LEU A 47 7.81 7.59 -3.70
CA LEU A 47 7.33 6.53 -2.81
C LEU A 47 7.42 5.22 -3.56
N HIS A 48 8.12 4.27 -2.96
CA HIS A 48 8.37 2.96 -3.52
C HIS A 48 8.11 1.91 -2.44
N LEU A 49 6.97 1.23 -2.54
CA LEU A 49 6.50 0.29 -1.54
C LEU A 49 6.13 -1.04 -2.18
N ALA A 50 6.58 -2.15 -1.58
CA ALA A 50 6.09 -3.48 -1.91
C ALA A 50 5.28 -3.99 -0.74
N VAL A 51 4.17 -4.63 -1.07
CA VAL A 51 3.21 -5.15 -0.09
C VAL A 51 2.93 -6.59 -0.46
N GLU A 52 3.16 -7.50 0.48
CA GLU A 52 2.84 -8.92 0.33
C GLU A 52 1.67 -9.27 1.25
N ASP A 53 0.67 -9.97 0.71
CA ASP A 53 -0.34 -10.70 1.46
C ASP A 53 0.05 -12.19 1.51
N PRO A 54 0.71 -12.65 2.58
CA PRO A 54 1.19 -14.03 2.68
C PRO A 54 0.04 -15.04 2.84
N ARG A 55 -1.17 -14.59 3.19
CA ARG A 55 -2.34 -15.48 3.33
C ARG A 55 -2.99 -15.78 1.98
N ARG A 56 -2.81 -14.87 1.02
CA ARG A 56 -3.39 -14.98 -0.33
C ARG A 56 -2.35 -15.26 -1.41
N ASP A 57 -1.07 -15.38 -1.03
CA ASP A 57 0.06 -15.56 -1.95
C ASP A 57 0.06 -14.50 -3.06
N ARG A 58 -0.09 -13.24 -2.66
CA ARG A 58 -0.19 -12.08 -3.56
C ARG A 58 0.78 -11.00 -3.14
N ALA A 59 1.32 -10.27 -4.11
CA ALA A 59 2.14 -9.10 -3.86
C ALA A 59 1.84 -7.98 -4.85
N TRP A 60 2.05 -6.74 -4.40
CA TRP A 60 1.92 -5.52 -5.18
C TRP A 60 3.17 -4.68 -5.01
N ALA A 61 3.57 -3.98 -6.07
CA ALA A 61 4.55 -2.91 -6.02
C ALA A 61 3.85 -1.60 -6.37
N VAL A 62 4.04 -0.60 -5.51
CA VAL A 62 3.48 0.75 -5.65
C VAL A 62 4.64 1.70 -5.83
N ALA A 63 4.70 2.35 -7.00
CA ALA A 63 5.60 3.44 -7.29
C ALA A 63 4.77 4.70 -7.51
N ALA A 64 5.07 5.76 -6.76
CA ALA A 64 4.48 7.06 -6.95
C ALA A 64 5.59 8.10 -6.91
N THR A 65 5.65 8.93 -7.94
CA THR A 65 6.73 9.92 -8.13
C THR A 65 6.13 11.25 -8.51
N ASP A 66 6.73 12.32 -8.01
CA ASP A 66 6.52 13.66 -8.52
C ASP A 66 7.21 13.78 -9.89
N ALA A 67 6.49 13.41 -10.95
CA ALA A 67 6.96 13.57 -12.32
C ALA A 67 6.51 14.94 -12.84
N ARG A 68 7.48 15.74 -13.30
CA ARG A 68 7.24 17.07 -13.85
C ARG A 68 6.87 17.04 -15.32
#